data_AF-M5R9J9-F1
#
_entry.id   AF-M5R9J9-F1
#
_cell.length_a   1.000
_cell.length_b   1.000
_cell.length_c   1.000
_cell.angle_alpha   90.00
_cell.angle_beta   90.00
_cell.angle_gamma   90.00
#
_symmetry.space_group_name_H-M   'P 1'
#
loop_
_entity.id
_entity.type
_entity.pdbx_description
1 polymer ?
#
loop_
_entity_poly.entity_id
_entity_poly.type
_entity_poly.pdbx_seq_one_letter_code
_entity_poly.pdbx_strand_id
1 'polypeptide(L)'
;MNREAKRKLTGFTLVELLVVIAIIGVLVGLLLPAVQAAREAARRMQCSNNMKQLGLAIQNYHSAYSQFPAGAVDFHGFSRNSRTVSAAIFLMPFMEMTALHDAFVEDDEKRRHRIRSL
;
A
#
# COMPACT_ATOMS: atom_id res chain seq x y z
N MET A 1 21.75 -24.18 -63.69
CA MET A 1 20.79 -23.54 -62.77
C MET A 1 21.45 -23.49 -61.40
N ASN A 2 22.06 -22.36 -61.02
CA ASN A 2 22.54 -22.09 -59.64
C ASN A 2 22.85 -20.59 -59.53
N ARG A 3 21.93 -19.80 -58.94
CA ARG A 3 22.18 -18.41 -58.55
C ARG A 3 22.45 -18.40 -57.05
N GLU A 4 23.70 -18.22 -56.66
CA GLU A 4 24.05 -17.95 -55.26
C GLU A 4 23.57 -16.55 -54.88
N ALA A 5 22.61 -16.49 -53.96
CA ALA A 5 22.13 -15.25 -53.39
C ALA A 5 23.20 -14.69 -52.45
N LYS A 6 23.99 -13.72 -52.92
CA LYS A 6 24.89 -12.93 -52.06
C LYS A 6 24.07 -12.25 -50.95
N ARG A 7 24.16 -12.76 -49.72
CA ARG A 7 23.65 -12.06 -48.54
C ARG A 7 24.46 -10.77 -48.40
N LYS A 8 23.81 -9.62 -48.63
CA LYS A 8 24.39 -8.31 -48.31
C LYS A 8 24.53 -8.23 -46.80
N LEU A 9 25.76 -8.36 -46.30
CA LEU A 9 26.12 -7.99 -44.93
C LEU A 9 26.22 -6.46 -44.91
N THR A 10 25.14 -5.79 -44.49
CA THR A 10 25.18 -4.37 -44.14
C THR A 10 25.91 -4.24 -42.80
N GLY A 11 27.19 -3.87 -42.83
CA GLY A 11 27.95 -3.54 -41.63
C GLY A 11 27.52 -2.17 -41.09
N PHE A 12 27.25 -2.10 -39.79
CA PHE A 12 26.95 -0.86 -39.08
C PHE A 12 28.22 -0.01 -39.04
N THR A 13 28.15 1.27 -39.41
CA THR A 13 29.29 2.15 -39.26
C THR A 13 29.46 2.50 -37.79
N LEU A 14 30.71 2.60 -37.31
CA LEU A 14 31.00 3.00 -35.91
C LEU A 14 30.29 4.31 -35.53
N VAL A 15 30.12 5.20 -36.51
CA VAL A 15 29.44 6.50 -36.37
C VAL A 15 27.95 6.33 -36.10
N GLU A 16 27.25 5.45 -36.81
CA GLU A 16 25.83 5.18 -36.57
C GLU A 16 25.60 4.65 -35.15
N LEU A 17 26.49 3.78 -34.65
CA LEU A 17 26.37 3.22 -33.31
C LEU A 17 26.64 4.27 -32.23
N LEU A 18 27.60 5.16 -32.48
CA LEU A 18 27.99 6.23 -31.56
C LEU A 18 26.90 7.28 -31.40
N VAL A 19 26.20 7.65 -32.48
CA VAL A 19 25.05 8.56 -32.40
C VAL A 19 23.92 7.99 -31.53
N VAL A 20 23.63 6.69 -31.67
CA VAL A 20 22.53 6.06 -30.94
C VAL A 20 22.81 6.06 -29.44
N ILE A 21 24.02 5.69 -29.02
CA ILE A 21 24.38 5.72 -27.59
C ILE A 21 24.40 7.15 -27.04
N ALA A 22 24.78 8.15 -27.86
CA ALA A 22 24.74 9.56 -27.46
C ALA A 22 23.31 10.03 -27.20
N ILE A 23 22.37 9.69 -28.09
CA ILE A 23 20.94 10.02 -27.91
C ILE A 23 20.37 9.34 -26.67
N ILE A 24 20.63 8.03 -26.48
CA ILE A 24 20.17 7.29 -25.29
C ILE A 24 20.76 7.89 -24.02
N GLY A 25 22.05 8.26 -24.03
CA GLY A 25 22.72 8.90 -22.89
C GLY A 25 22.08 10.22 -22.49
N VAL A 26 21.72 11.07 -23.47
CA VAL A 26 21.01 12.34 -23.20
C VAL A 26 19.61 12.08 -22.64
N LEU A 27 18.85 11.15 -23.24
CA LEU A 27 17.51 10.81 -22.76
C LEU A 27 17.54 10.28 -21.33
N VAL A 28 18.43 9.33 -21.01
CA VAL A 28 18.56 8.75 -19.66
C VAL A 28 19.09 9.79 -18.67
N GLY A 29 20.03 10.65 -19.08
CA GLY A 29 20.58 11.71 -18.26
C GLY A 29 19.53 12.72 -17.79
N LEU A 30 18.52 12.99 -18.61
CA LEU A 30 17.37 13.84 -18.24
C LEU A 30 16.34 13.09 -17.38
N LEU A 31 16.20 11.78 -17.56
CA LEU A 31 15.21 10.95 -16.86
C LEU A 31 15.61 10.59 -15.42
N LEU A 32 16.89 10.31 -15.15
CA LEU A 32 17.37 9.92 -13.82
C LEU A 32 17.00 10.88 -12.68
N PRO A 33 17.28 12.19 -12.77
CA PRO A 33 16.88 13.15 -11.72
C PRO A 33 15.35 13.31 -11.64
N ALA A 34 14.64 13.22 -12.76
CA ALA A 34 13.18 13.33 -12.80
C ALA A 34 12.48 12.14 -12.11
N VAL A 35 12.99 10.92 -12.26
CA VAL A 35 12.42 9.70 -11.65
C VAL A 35 12.48 9.75 -10.12
N GLN A 36 13.50 10.37 -9.54
CA GLN A 36 13.63 10.51 -8.09
C GLN A 36 12.61 11.50 -7.53
N ALA A 37 12.42 12.64 -8.20
CA ALA A 37 11.39 13.61 -7.86
C ALA A 37 9.98 13.01 -7.96
N ALA A 38 9.73 12.22 -9.01
CA ALA A 38 8.46 11.51 -9.18
C ALA A 38 8.22 10.47 -8.08
N ARG A 39 9.24 9.69 -7.69
CA ARG A 39 9.13 8.74 -6.57
C ARG A 39 8.82 9.42 -5.25
N GLU A 40 9.50 10.53 -4.96
CA GLU A 40 9.29 11.27 -3.73
C GLU A 40 7.90 11.92 -3.70
N ALA A 41 7.43 12.47 -4.82
CA ALA A 41 6.06 12.97 -4.95
C ALA A 41 5.03 11.86 -4.76
N ALA A 42 5.26 10.66 -5.32
CA ALA A 42 4.38 9.51 -5.15
C ALA A 42 4.30 9.04 -3.68
N ARG A 43 5.44 8.98 -2.96
CA ARG A 43 5.45 8.66 -1.52
C ARG A 43 4.65 9.67 -0.70
N ARG A 44 4.84 10.97 -0.98
CA ARG A 44 4.08 12.03 -0.31
C ARG A 44 2.59 11.96 -0.60
N MET A 45 2.23 11.70 -1.87
CA MET A 45 0.84 11.55 -2.28
C MET A 45 0.18 10.33 -1.61
N GLN A 46 0.87 9.20 -1.55
CA GLN A 46 0.38 8.01 -0.87
C GLN A 46 0.19 8.26 0.63
N CYS A 47 1.17 8.88 1.30
CA CYS A 47 1.03 9.24 2.72
C CYS A 47 -0.15 10.19 2.98
N SER A 48 -0.29 11.24 2.16
CA SER A 48 -1.43 12.17 2.24
C SER A 48 -2.76 11.46 2.04
N ASN A 49 -2.84 10.54 1.07
CA ASN A 49 -4.07 9.79 0.82
C ASN A 49 -4.40 8.80 1.94
N ASN A 50 -3.40 8.15 2.54
CA ASN A 50 -3.61 7.29 3.70
C ASN A 50 -4.18 8.09 4.89
N MET A 51 -3.65 9.30 5.15
CA MET A 51 -4.19 10.16 6.21
C MET A 51 -5.61 10.64 5.91
N LYS A 52 -5.92 10.93 4.64
CA LYS A 52 -7.30 11.26 4.22
C LYS A 52 -8.26 10.08 4.45
N GLN A 53 -7.84 8.86 4.12
CA GLN A 53 -8.65 7.65 4.35
C GLN A 53 -8.92 7.44 5.85
N LEU A 54 -7.92 7.66 6.71
CA LEU A 54 -8.10 7.61 8.17
C LEU A 54 -9.06 8.70 8.67
N GLY A 55 -8.92 9.95 8.19
CA GLY A 55 -9.81 11.04 8.56
C GLY A 55 -11.26 10.78 8.15
N LEU A 56 -11.47 10.25 6.94
CA LEU A 56 -12.79 9.83 6.46
C LEU A 56 -13.37 8.69 7.31
N ALA A 57 -12.55 7.69 7.66
CA ALA A 57 -12.99 6.59 8.52
C ALA A 57 -13.45 7.09 9.90
N ILE A 58 -12.70 8.02 10.51
CA ILE A 58 -13.06 8.63 11.80
C ILE A 58 -14.35 9.45 11.68
N GLN A 59 -14.50 10.25 10.62
CA GLN A 59 -15.70 11.05 10.42
C GLN A 59 -16.93 10.18 10.19
N ASN A 60 -16.79 9.08 9.44
CA ASN A 60 -17.86 8.10 9.23
C ASN A 60 -18.23 7.39 10.53
N TYR A 61 -17.24 7.03 11.35
CA TYR A 61 -17.48 6.48 12.69
C TYR A 61 -18.25 7.47 13.57
N HIS A 62 -17.83 8.74 13.60
CA HIS A 62 -18.53 9.78 14.34
C HIS A 62 -19.96 10.01 13.84
N SER A 63 -20.18 9.94 12.52
CA SER A 63 -21.52 10.04 11.94
C SER A 63 -22.44 8.88 12.38
N ALA A 64 -21.90 7.66 12.47
CA ALA A 64 -22.67 6.48 12.84
C ALA A 64 -22.91 6.35 14.36
N TYR A 65 -21.94 6.71 15.19
CA TYR A 65 -21.96 6.47 16.64
C TYR A 65 -22.02 7.74 17.50
N SER A 66 -22.02 8.94 16.90
CA SER A 66 -22.02 10.25 17.59
C SER A 66 -20.91 10.41 18.64
N GLN A 67 -19.83 9.65 18.49
CA GLN A 67 -18.68 9.64 19.40
C GLN A 67 -17.41 9.35 18.60
N PHE A 68 -16.26 9.79 19.09
CA PHE A 68 -14.96 9.43 18.51
C PHE A 68 -14.51 8.05 19.01
N PRO A 69 -13.72 7.30 18.21
CA PRO A 69 -13.23 5.99 18.62
C PRO A 69 -12.32 6.13 19.84
N ALA A 70 -12.56 5.31 20.87
CA ALA A 70 -11.73 5.28 22.07
C ALA A 70 -10.33 4.72 21.74
N GLY A 71 -9.27 5.44 22.13
CA GLY A 71 -7.85 5.13 21.83
C GLY A 71 -7.45 3.69 22.17
N ALA A 72 -7.94 3.21 23.31
CA ALA A 72 -7.98 1.81 23.66
C ALA A 72 -9.21 1.59 24.56
N VAL A 73 -9.86 0.44 24.42
CA VAL A 73 -10.88 0.01 25.37
C VAL A 73 -10.40 -1.23 26.10
N ASP A 74 -10.49 -1.19 27.42
CA ASP A 74 -10.30 -2.38 28.23
C ASP A 74 -11.56 -3.23 28.11
N PHE A 75 -11.41 -4.43 27.52
CA PHE A 75 -12.56 -5.32 27.38
C PHE A 75 -12.97 -6.02 28.67
N HIS A 76 -12.24 -5.84 29.79
CA HIS A 76 -12.57 -6.44 31.08
C HIS A 76 -12.35 -5.40 32.19
N GLY A 77 -13.38 -5.12 32.98
CA GLY A 77 -13.24 -4.31 34.19
C GLY A 77 -12.22 -4.93 35.14
N PHE A 78 -11.22 -4.15 35.54
CA PHE A 78 -10.31 -4.41 36.68
C PHE A 78 -9.70 -5.83 36.78
N SER A 79 -9.50 -6.55 35.66
CA SER A 79 -8.84 -7.86 35.68
C SER A 79 -7.39 -7.77 35.24
N ARG A 80 -6.49 -8.50 35.90
CA ARG A 80 -5.04 -8.51 35.65
C ARG A 80 -4.64 -9.05 34.26
N ASN A 81 -5.61 -9.55 33.49
CA ASN A 81 -5.51 -10.05 32.12
C ASN A 81 -6.42 -9.29 31.14
N SER A 82 -6.72 -8.02 31.41
CA SER A 82 -7.58 -7.20 30.54
C SER A 82 -6.89 -7.00 29.18
N ARG A 83 -7.56 -7.44 28.11
CA ARG A 83 -7.13 -7.15 26.75
C ARG A 83 -7.56 -5.73 26.42
N THR A 84 -6.59 -4.84 26.26
CA THR A 84 -6.78 -3.56 25.59
C THR A 84 -7.00 -3.80 24.12
N VAL A 85 -8.18 -3.46 23.61
CA VAL A 85 -8.49 -3.44 22.19
C VAL A 85 -8.22 -2.04 21.66
N SER A 86 -7.41 -1.96 20.60
CA SER A 86 -7.07 -0.70 19.95
C SER A 86 -8.28 -0.06 19.28
N ALA A 87 -8.32 1.28 19.29
CA ALA A 87 -9.25 2.11 18.51
C ALA A 87 -9.38 1.67 17.04
N ALA A 88 -8.29 1.11 16.47
CA ALA A 88 -8.24 0.67 15.09
C ALA A 88 -9.31 -0.38 14.76
N ILE A 89 -9.71 -1.22 15.73
CA ILE A 89 -10.73 -2.25 15.51
C ILE A 89 -12.10 -1.63 15.22
N PHE A 90 -12.42 -0.50 15.85
CA PHE A 90 -13.66 0.23 15.61
C PHE A 90 -13.66 0.99 14.28
N LEU A 91 -12.49 1.34 13.76
CA LEU A 91 -12.32 2.04 12.50
C LEU A 91 -12.16 1.09 11.30
N MET A 92 -11.76 -0.17 11.50
CA MET A 92 -11.57 -1.16 10.44
C MET A 92 -12.77 -1.30 9.48
N PRO A 93 -14.03 -1.35 9.95
CA PRO A 93 -15.19 -1.39 9.05
C PRO A 93 -15.30 -0.17 8.13
N PHE A 94 -14.88 1.01 8.61
CA PHE A 94 -14.90 2.27 7.86
C PHE A 94 -13.68 2.48 6.97
N MET A 95 -12.66 1.62 7.09
CA MET A 95 -11.47 1.57 6.25
C MET A 95 -11.55 0.49 5.15
N GLU A 96 -12.76 -0.02 4.86
CA GLU A 96 -12.99 -1.16 3.95
C GLU A 96 -12.28 -2.46 4.39
N MET A 97 -11.92 -2.58 5.67
CA MET A 97 -11.29 -3.76 6.28
C MET A 97 -12.30 -4.60 7.06
N THR A 98 -13.51 -4.79 6.52
CA THR A 98 -14.60 -5.53 7.18
C THR A 98 -14.26 -7.00 7.42
N ALA A 99 -13.59 -7.67 6.47
CA ALA A 99 -13.16 -9.06 6.64
C ALA A 99 -12.19 -9.27 7.82
N LEU A 100 -11.32 -8.28 8.10
CA LEU A 100 -10.40 -8.33 9.25
C LEU A 100 -11.12 -8.05 10.57
N HIS A 101 -12.11 -7.16 10.54
CA HIS A 101 -12.97 -6.92 11.69
C HIS A 101 -13.74 -8.19 12.08
N ASP A 102 -14.37 -8.85 11.11
CA ASP A 102 -15.19 -10.04 11.36
C ASP A 102 -14.35 -11.21 11.87
N ALA A 103 -13.15 -11.40 11.30
CA ALA A 103 -12.19 -12.39 11.79
C ALA A 103 -11.73 -12.11 13.24
N PHE A 104 -11.57 -10.84 13.62
CA PHE A 104 -11.21 -10.47 14.99
C PHE A 104 -12.36 -10.74 15.97
N VAL A 105 -13.59 -10.38 15.60
CA VAL A 105 -14.79 -10.64 16.41
C VAL A 105 -14.97 -12.14 16.65
N GLU A 106 -14.77 -12.95 15.62
CA GLU A 106 -14.90 -14.42 15.72
C GLU A 106 -13.84 -15.06 16.63
N ASP A 107 -12.59 -14.58 16.61
CA ASP A 107 -11.54 -15.07 17.54
C ASP A 107 -11.85 -14.72 19.00
N ASP A 108 -12.37 -13.52 19.25
CA ASP A 108 -12.76 -13.09 20.60
C ASP A 108 -13.93 -13.93 21.14
N GLU A 109 -14.91 -14.26 20.29
CA GLU A 109 -16.05 -15.12 20.65
C GLU A 109 -15.61 -16.55 20.97
N LYS A 110 -14.78 -17.17 20.12
CA LYS A 110 -14.22 -18.52 20.36
C LYS A 110 -13.42 -18.58 21.65
N ARG A 111 -12.67 -17.52 21.98
CA ARG A 111 -11.92 -17.44 23.24
C ARG A 111 -12.83 -17.27 24.45
N ARG A 112 -13.89 -16.46 24.37
CA ARG A 112 -14.90 -16.36 25.45
C ARG A 112 -15.56 -17.70 25.75
N HIS A 113 -15.90 -18.48 24.72
CA HIS A 113 -16.45 -19.82 24.91
C HIS A 113 -15.50 -20.76 25.63
N ARG A 114 -14.20 -20.73 25.30
CA ARG A 114 -13.18 -21.56 25.95
C ARG A 114 -12.97 -21.24 27.43
N ILE A 115 -13.09 -19.97 27.82
CA ILE A 115 -12.94 -19.53 29.22
C ILE A 115 -14.18 -19.92 30.06
N ARG A 116 -15.39 -19.91 29.48
CA ARG A 116 -16.62 -20.30 30.19
C ARG A 116 -16.79 -21.81 30.36
N SER A 117 -16.03 -22.63 29.63
CA SER A 117 -16.07 -24.10 29.69
C SER A 117 -15.04 -24.72 30.64
N LEU A 118 -14.32 -23.91 31.41
CA LEU A 118 -13.38 -24.29 32.48
C LEU A 118 -13.93 -23.84 33.82
#